data_AF-A0A3M1MR09-F1
#
_entry.id   AF-A0A3M1MR09-F1
#
_cell.length_a   1.000
_cell.length_b   1.000
_cell.length_c   1.000
_cell.angle_alpha   90.00
_cell.angle_beta   90.00
_cell.angle_gamma   90.00
#
_symmetry.space_group_name_H-M   'P 1'
#
loop_
_entity.id
_entity.type
_entity.pdbx_description
1 polymer ?
#
loop_
_entity_poly.entity_id
_entity_poly.type
_entity_poly.pdbx_seq_one_letter_code
_entity_poly.pdbx_strand_id
1 'polypeptide(L)'
;MKRLDTYLLQNFLGPFLASFSTTLVILVIQFLSRYQEDILGKGFPASALAELFGYASASLVLLALPMGLLMAGLMTMGNLG
;
A
#
# COMPACT_ATOMS: atom_id res chain seq x y z
N MET A 1 -26.97 4.09 -13.95
CA MET A 1 -25.89 3.10 -13.82
C MET A 1 -26.39 1.79 -14.38
N LYS A 2 -25.65 1.16 -15.29
CA LYS A 2 -26.03 -0.14 -15.85
C LYS A 2 -25.74 -1.19 -14.78
N ARG A 3 -26.55 -2.26 -14.66
CA ARG A 3 -26.35 -3.29 -13.62
C ARG A 3 -24.94 -3.87 -13.61
N LEU A 4 -24.29 -3.90 -14.77
CA LEU A 4 -22.90 -4.34 -14.93
C LEU A 4 -21.90 -3.50 -14.08
N ASP A 5 -22.07 -2.18 -14.02
CA ASP A 5 -21.18 -1.28 -13.26
C ASP A 5 -21.24 -1.59 -11.76
N THR A 6 -22.44 -1.88 -11.26
CA THR A 6 -22.66 -2.27 -9.86
C THR A 6 -22.03 -3.62 -9.54
N TYR A 7 -22.15 -4.60 -10.43
CA TYR A 7 -21.48 -5.91 -10.26
C TYR A 7 -19.96 -5.81 -10.32
N LEU A 8 -19.41 -4.95 -11.19
CA LEU A 8 -17.97 -4.73 -11.28
C LEU A 8 -17.43 -4.12 -9.97
N LEU A 9 -18.10 -3.09 -9.46
CA LEU A 9 -17.76 -2.45 -8.18
C LEU A 9 -17.85 -3.42 -7.00
N GLN A 10 -18.89 -4.26 -6.96
CA GLN A 10 -19.07 -5.25 -5.88
C GLN A 10 -17.97 -6.32 -5.89
N ASN A 11 -17.58 -6.80 -7.08
CA ASN A 11 -16.50 -7.77 -7.22
C ASN A 11 -15.11 -7.16 -7.06
N PHE A 12 -14.95 -5.86 -7.31
CA PHE A 12 -13.68 -5.15 -7.16
C PHE A 12 -13.36 -4.80 -5.70
N LEU A 13 -14.37 -4.44 -4.90
CA LEU A 13 -14.16 -3.94 -3.53
C LEU A 13 -13.47 -4.96 -2.61
N GLY A 14 -13.85 -6.24 -2.72
CA GLY A 14 -13.28 -7.32 -1.92
C GLY A 14 -11.77 -7.53 -2.18
N PRO A 15 -11.38 -7.83 -3.43
CA PRO A 15 -9.98 -7.91 -3.85
C PRO A 15 -9.20 -6.62 -3.58
N PHE A 16 -9.81 -5.45 -3.78
CA PHE A 16 -9.18 -4.16 -3.50
C PHE A 16 -8.77 -4.03 -2.04
N LEU A 17 -9.69 -4.26 -1.11
CA LEU A 17 -9.37 -4.18 0.31
C LEU A 17 -8.34 -5.23 0.73
N ALA A 18 -8.41 -6.45 0.19
CA ALA A 18 -7.44 -7.51 0.47
C ALA A 18 -6.03 -7.16 -0.03
N SER A 19 -5.90 -6.76 -1.30
CA SER A 19 -4.62 -6.41 -1.93
C SER A 19 -4.04 -5.13 -1.35
N PHE A 20 -4.84 -4.07 -1.19
CA PHE A 20 -4.40 -2.82 -0.57
C PHE A 20 -3.86 -3.05 0.85
N SER A 21 -4.61 -3.75 1.70
CA SER A 21 -4.19 -4.02 3.08
C SER A 21 -2.92 -4.86 3.12
N THR A 22 -2.83 -5.89 2.29
CA THR A 22 -1.64 -6.76 2.21
C THR A 22 -0.41 -5.97 1.77
N THR A 23 -0.51 -5.18 0.69
CA THR A 23 0.61 -4.36 0.20
C THR A 23 1.02 -3.30 1.22
N LEU A 24 0.08 -2.67 1.93
CA LEU A 24 0.37 -1.69 2.98
C LEU A 24 1.20 -2.32 4.11
N VAL A 25 0.79 -3.49 4.61
CA VAL A 25 1.53 -4.22 5.66
C VAL A 25 2.94 -4.59 5.19
N ILE A 26 3.09 -5.11 3.97
CA ILE A 26 4.39 -5.46 3.40
C ILE A 26 5.29 -4.22 3.29
N LEU A 27 4.76 -3.11 2.77
CA LEU A 27 5.52 -1.86 2.62
C LEU A 27 5.98 -1.29 3.96
N VAL A 28 5.15 -1.40 5.00
CA VAL A 28 5.53 -1.01 6.37
C VAL A 28 6.70 -1.85 6.87
N ILE A 29 6.65 -3.18 6.74
CA ILE A 29 7.76 -4.06 7.15
C ILE A 29 9.03 -3.73 6.36
N GLN A 30 8.93 -3.55 5.04
CA GLN A 30 10.08 -3.20 4.20
C GLN A 30 10.70 -1.86 4.61
N PHE A 31 9.87 -0.89 4.98
CA PHE A 31 10.32 0.40 5.44
C PHE A 31 11.02 0.34 6.80
N LEU A 32 10.46 -0.41 7.76
CA LEU A 32 11.07 -0.66 9.07
C LEU A 32 12.45 -1.34 8.95
N SER A 33 12.57 -2.35 8.10
CA SER A 33 13.85 -3.02 7.84
C SER A 33 14.86 -2.11 7.15
N ARG A 34 14.42 -1.25 6.22
CA ARG A 34 15.30 -0.27 5.56
C ARG A 34 15.84 0.78 6.53
N TYR A 35 14.98 1.28 7.42
CA TYR A 35 15.38 2.30 8.38
C TYR A 35 16.24 1.76 9.54
N GLN A 36 16.15 0.47 9.86
CA GLN A 36 17.07 -0.15 10.82
C GLN A 36 18.53 0.07 10.43
N GLU A 37 18.86 -0.02 9.14
CA GLU A 37 20.21 0.20 8.62
C GLU A 37 20.66 1.67 8.76
N ASP A 38 19.75 2.62 8.52
CA ASP A 38 20.05 4.06 8.61
C ASP A 38 20.19 4.55 10.07
N ILE A 39 19.45 3.95 11.02
CA ILE A 39 19.48 4.29 12.45
C ILE A 39 20.75 3.80 13.14
N LEU A 40 21.29 2.64 12.73
CA LEU A 40 22.46 2.03 13.36
C LEU A 40 23.78 2.72 12.97
N GLY A 41 23.84 3.41 11.83
CA GLY A 41 25.10 3.88 11.23
C GLY A 41 25.40 5.37 11.34
N LYS A 42 24.42 6.23 11.65
CA LYS A 42 24.63 7.69 11.57
C LYS A 42 23.97 8.39 12.76
N GLY A 43 24.77 9.08 13.57
CA GLY A 43 24.35 9.84 14.75
C GLY A 43 23.48 11.06 14.42
N PHE A 44 22.35 10.84 13.75
CA PHE A 44 21.36 11.85 13.41
C PHE A 44 20.51 12.23 14.63
N PRO A 45 20.10 13.51 14.75
CA PRO A 45 19.12 13.92 15.74
C PRO A 45 17.79 13.19 15.50
N ALA A 46 17.28 12.51 16.52
CA ALA A 46 16.06 11.71 16.46
C ALA A 46 14.81 12.49 15.99
N SER A 47 14.82 13.82 16.11
CA SER A 47 13.77 14.71 15.60
C SER A 47 13.67 14.71 14.07
N ALA A 48 14.78 14.86 13.35
CA ALA A 48 14.81 14.81 11.89
C ALA A 48 14.42 13.43 11.37
N LEU A 49 14.77 12.39 12.13
CA LEU A 49 14.39 11.02 11.84
C LEU A 49 12.86 10.86 11.90
N ALA A 50 12.22 11.31 12.99
CA ALA A 50 10.77 11.21 13.18
C ALA A 50 9.97 11.96 12.10
N GLU A 51 10.44 13.14 11.68
CA GLU A 51 9.82 13.91 10.60
C GLU A 51 9.93 13.17 9.26
N LEU A 52 11.09 12.57 8.97
CA LEU A 52 11.33 11.75 7.78
C LEU A 52 10.47 10.46 7.80
N PHE A 53 10.28 9.84 8.98
CA PHE A 53 9.38 8.71 9.18
C PHE A 53 7.91 9.05 8.91
N GLY A 54 7.46 10.22 9.37
CA GLY A 54 6.11 10.72 9.13
C GLY A 54 5.84 10.91 7.63
N TYR A 55 6.73 11.62 6.93
CA TYR A 55 6.62 11.83 5.48
C TYR A 55 6.73 10.53 4.69
N ALA A 56 7.62 9.63 5.10
CA ALA A 56 7.76 8.34 4.45
C ALA A 56 6.49 7.49 4.61
N SER A 57 5.89 7.46 5.80
CA SER A 57 4.65 6.70 6.04
C SER A 57 3.50 7.16 5.14
N ALA A 58 3.34 8.47 4.94
CA ALA A 58 2.36 9.03 4.02
C ALA A 58 2.64 8.59 2.57
N SER A 59 3.92 8.58 2.18
CA SER A 59 4.35 8.13 0.86
C SER A 59 4.10 6.63 0.64
N LEU A 60 4.29 5.80 1.66
CA LEU A 60 4.03 4.35 1.60
C LEU A 60 2.54 4.05 1.41
N VAL A 61 1.67 4.77 2.13
CA VAL A 61 0.21 4.62 1.95
C VAL A 61 -0.20 5.06 0.54
N LEU A 62 0.37 6.17 0.04
CA LEU A 62 0.11 6.65 -1.32
C LEU A 62 0.59 5.68 -2.39
N LEU A 63 1.69 4.94 -2.16
CA LEU A 63 2.21 3.88 -3.04
C LEU A 63 1.42 2.57 -2.94
N ALA A 64 0.91 2.23 -1.75
CA ALA A 64 0.08 1.06 -1.55
C ALA A 64 -1.25 1.15 -2.32
N LEU A 65 -1.78 2.37 -2.45
CA LEU A 65 -3.06 2.64 -3.13
C LEU A 65 -3.08 2.18 -4.61
N PRO A 66 -2.18 2.63 -5.50
CA PRO A 66 -2.15 2.18 -6.90
C PRO A 66 -1.75 0.71 -7.03
N MET A 67 -0.85 0.20 -6.18
CA MET A 67 -0.45 -1.21 -6.21
C MET A 67 -1.61 -2.15 -5.86
N GLY A 68 -2.36 -1.83 -4.80
CA GLY A 68 -3.57 -2.54 -4.42
C GLY A 68 -4.65 -2.45 -5.51
N LEU A 69 -4.81 -1.27 -6.12
CA LEU A 69 -5.76 -1.05 -7.21
C LEU A 69 -5.46 -1.93 -8.44
N LEU A 70 -4.18 -2.03 -8.84
CA LEU A 70 -3.76 -2.85 -9.97
C LEU A 70 -4.01 -4.34 -9.72
N MET A 71 -3.62 -4.84 -8.55
CA MET A 71 -3.82 -6.26 -8.19
C MET A 71 -5.31 -6.61 -8.13
N ALA A 72 -6.11 -5.75 -7.52
CA ALA A 72 -7.55 -5.92 -7.47
C ALA A 72 -8.18 -5.90 -8.86
N GLY A 73 -7.72 -5.00 -9.74
CA GLY A 73 -8.20 -4.94 -11.13
C GLY A 73 -7.88 -6.22 -11.89
N LEU A 74 -6.67 -6.75 -11.71
CA LEU A 74 -6.23 -8.00 -12.33
C LEU A 74 -7.04 -9.20 -11.83
N MET A 75 -7.28 -9.29 -10.51
CA MET A 75 -8.12 -10.35 -9.93
C MET A 75 -9.59 -10.24 -10.38
N THR A 76 -10.13 -9.02 -10.48
CA THR A 76 -11.52 -8.80 -10.90
C THR A 76 -11.71 -9.12 -12.38
N MET A 77 -10.78 -8.73 -13.25
CA MET A 77 -10.83 -9.07 -14.67
C MET A 77 -10.52 -10.54 -14.95
N GLY A 78 -9.57 -11.13 -14.21
CA GLY A 78 -9.25 -12.56 -14.31
C GLY A 78 -10.41 -13.48 -13.91
N ASN A 79 -11.30 -13.02 -13.03
CA ASN A 79 -12.48 -13.77 -12.59
C ASN A 79 -13.72 -13.55 -13.47
N LEU A 80 -13.65 -12.65 -14.46
CA LEU A 80 -14.73 -12.31 -15.41
C LEU A 80 -14.51 -12.87 -16.82
N GLY A 81 -13.44 -13.64 -17.04
CA GLY A 81 -13.13 -14.35 -18.28
C GLY A 81 -13.75 -15.73 -18.38
#